data_AF-A0A1S2F7N9-F1
#
_entry.id   AF-A0A1S2F7N9-F1
#
_cell.length_a   1.000
_cell.length_b   1.000
_cell.length_c   1.000
_cell.angle_alpha   90.00
_cell.angle_beta   90.00
_cell.angle_gamma   90.00
#
_symmetry.space_group_name_H-M   'P 1'
#
loop_
_entity.id
_entity.type
_entity.pdbx_description
1 polymer ?
#
loop_
_entity_poly.entity_id
_entity_poly.type
_entity_poly.pdbx_seq_one_letter_code
_entity_poly.pdbx_strand_id
1 'polypeptide(L)'
;MITHFAGLKLKTVSIQGVKQFYHGLLHFPVASESEVEIVFQPTPDFTLAFEEAYESIAPAHIAFEVPYSQFEFMVQKLAEQVPLLKWPDGEVVERFDSGVNVYFKDGDGNLLEFIAHEDLKEGVLAPNGTYGILYLREVGLPVEDPVAARLWMKRTLGLTIAKESEQFAFAIGGTAHAVVVSTKRKWIPIAMNALAPSLEITYGVTDERFLDRVRSTLDRRMMVSDNEDGLHFRMYGYSIRMKITSLPKDIAARLNLPSAIEGKEVNSVISDRYLEDGLTALSRGGEVGWFEGHVGGAYLAAYYMQKEFDLPQDVLQGLAANCLHLRIQHEDWFEPYPPEPAQPELMNQLIEGLLPNLTNLSTSGHGVTLAVLGLKALRDRPDFLTPSIVRGILKLMEDAAVEHKLARYYGIEDYTQLDLAEISLSEIPPYRNASDLASRALSELELVLPDQHVDGKYYFFAGELEHGITHAHALIELERLGYGQLAKLGQSNHRLQMKLNRLKPQLLSNQGVDAAEGASITDSAYWSKRYEDPHAIKVPYAALALLQYVPPEQREDMERNVCKLLSLMK
;
A
#
# COMPACT_ATOMS: atom_id res chain seq x y z
N MET A 1 7.42 20.16 -8.58
CA MET A 1 7.68 19.11 -7.56
C MET A 1 8.85 19.54 -6.69
N ILE A 2 9.03 18.90 -5.54
CA ILE A 2 10.25 19.03 -4.72
C ILE A 2 11.38 18.26 -5.41
N THR A 3 12.58 18.84 -5.47
CA THR A 3 13.76 18.23 -6.10
C THR A 3 14.86 17.85 -5.11
N HIS A 4 15.05 18.62 -4.04
CA HIS A 4 16.09 18.41 -3.02
C HIS A 4 15.84 19.26 -1.77
N PHE A 5 16.63 19.02 -0.72
CA PHE A 5 16.83 19.97 0.36
C PHE A 5 17.79 21.06 -0.12
N ALA A 6 17.29 22.27 -0.31
CA ALA A 6 18.07 23.44 -0.73
C ALA A 6 18.68 24.20 0.46
N GLY A 7 18.18 23.95 1.67
CA GLY A 7 18.74 24.52 2.88
C GLY A 7 18.20 23.86 4.15
N LEU A 8 18.99 23.89 5.21
CA LEU A 8 18.61 23.48 6.55
C LEU A 8 19.15 24.52 7.55
N LYS A 9 18.29 25.03 8.43
CA LYS A 9 18.68 25.88 9.55
C LYS A 9 18.39 25.17 10.86
N LEU A 10 19.41 25.08 11.71
CA LEU A 10 19.34 24.50 13.06
C LEU A 10 19.62 25.58 14.10
N LYS A 11 19.27 25.31 15.35
CA LYS A 11 19.73 26.10 16.49
C LYS A 11 21.06 25.58 17.00
N THR A 12 21.90 26.47 17.50
CA THR A 12 23.14 26.15 18.20
C THR A 12 23.24 26.94 19.50
N VAL A 13 23.98 26.43 20.48
CA VAL A 13 24.36 27.19 21.67
C VAL A 13 25.75 27.85 21.53
N SER A 14 26.45 27.63 20.41
CA SER A 14 27.75 28.25 20.16
C SER A 14 28.11 28.30 18.67
N ILE A 15 28.06 29.50 18.08
CA ILE A 15 28.51 29.72 16.68
C ILE A 15 29.96 29.28 16.49
N GLN A 16 30.84 29.56 17.46
CA GLN A 16 32.24 29.17 17.37
C GLN A 16 32.43 27.65 17.48
N GLY A 17 31.60 26.96 18.28
CA GLY A 17 31.60 25.50 18.37
C GLY A 17 31.22 24.85 17.03
N VAL A 18 30.10 25.27 16.43
CA VAL A 18 29.69 24.76 15.11
C VAL A 18 30.69 25.14 14.02
N LYS A 19 31.32 26.32 14.08
CA LYS A 19 32.38 26.71 13.13
C LYS A 19 33.61 25.80 13.23
N GLN A 20 34.08 25.50 14.43
CA GLN A 20 35.20 24.58 14.63
C GLN A 20 34.90 23.19 14.09
N PHE A 21 33.65 22.72 14.24
CA PHE A 21 33.25 21.41 13.72
C PHE A 21 33.01 21.43 12.20
N TYR A 22 32.05 22.20 11.71
CA TYR A 22 31.63 22.14 10.31
C TYR A 22 32.65 22.77 9.35
N HIS A 23 33.26 23.91 9.71
CA HIS A 23 34.31 24.51 8.88
C HIS A 23 35.70 23.94 9.22
N GLY A 24 36.04 23.81 10.50
CA GLY A 24 37.37 23.36 10.91
C GLY A 24 37.63 21.88 10.63
N LEU A 25 36.65 21.00 10.87
CA LEU A 25 36.81 19.55 10.75
C LEU A 25 36.20 18.99 9.46
N LEU A 26 34.95 19.36 9.16
CA LEU A 26 34.27 18.90 7.95
C LEU A 26 34.67 19.70 6.69
N HIS A 27 35.42 20.80 6.86
CA HIS A 27 35.88 21.68 5.79
C HIS A 27 34.77 22.26 4.92
N PHE A 28 33.59 22.50 5.49
CA PHE A 28 32.53 23.19 4.78
C PHE A 28 32.89 24.68 4.63
N PRO A 29 32.80 25.25 3.41
CA PRO A 29 33.00 26.67 3.20
C PRO A 29 31.99 27.49 4.01
N VAL A 30 32.47 28.56 4.65
CA VAL A 30 31.59 29.55 5.28
C VAL A 30 31.07 30.50 4.20
N ALA A 31 29.76 30.50 3.99
CA ALA A 31 29.08 31.40 3.05
C ALA A 31 28.85 32.79 3.67
N SER A 32 28.46 32.82 4.95
CA SER A 32 28.30 34.04 5.73
C SER A 32 28.42 33.75 7.24
N GLU A 33 28.81 34.76 8.00
CA GLU A 33 28.89 34.71 9.47
C GLU A 33 28.49 36.07 10.02
N SER A 34 27.68 36.05 11.08
CA SER A 34 27.25 37.20 11.85
C SER A 34 27.31 36.85 13.34
N GLU A 35 26.93 37.80 14.20
CA GLU A 35 26.88 37.57 15.65
C GLU A 35 25.80 36.55 16.07
N VAL A 36 24.79 36.31 15.24
CA VAL A 36 23.62 35.47 15.60
C VAL A 36 23.42 34.27 14.67
N GLU A 37 24.16 34.20 13.56
CA GLU A 37 24.02 33.14 12.57
C GLU A 37 25.33 32.90 11.82
N ILE A 38 25.61 31.63 11.53
CA ILE A 38 26.64 31.20 10.58
C ILE A 38 26.04 30.27 9.53
N VAL A 39 26.45 30.44 8.28
CA VAL A 39 25.96 29.66 7.13
C VAL A 39 27.14 28.99 6.43
N PHE A 40 27.03 27.68 6.24
CA PHE A 40 27.96 26.86 5.48
C PHE A 40 27.38 26.47 4.12
N GLN A 41 28.25 26.15 3.16
CA GLN A 41 27.89 25.71 1.81
C GLN A 41 28.51 24.34 1.49
N PRO A 42 27.96 23.21 2.01
CA PRO A 42 28.53 21.89 1.77
C PRO A 42 28.53 21.48 0.29
N THR A 43 27.52 21.91 -0.48
CA THR A 43 27.43 21.70 -1.93
C THR A 43 26.84 22.96 -2.61
N PRO A 44 26.98 23.15 -3.93
CA PRO A 44 26.45 24.34 -4.62
C PRO A 44 24.93 24.56 -4.45
N ASP A 45 24.16 23.48 -4.29
CA ASP A 45 22.69 23.51 -4.23
C ASP A 45 22.14 23.45 -2.79
N PHE A 46 22.99 23.37 -1.75
CA PHE A 46 22.55 23.23 -0.35
C PHE A 46 23.31 24.13 0.63
N THR A 47 22.58 24.85 1.48
CA THR A 47 23.14 25.60 2.61
C THR A 47 22.79 24.97 3.96
N LEU A 48 23.74 24.98 4.90
CA LEU A 48 23.53 24.58 6.28
C LEU A 48 23.77 25.78 7.20
N ALA A 49 22.73 26.26 7.87
CA ALA A 49 22.79 27.42 8.75
C ALA A 49 22.60 27.02 10.21
N PHE A 50 23.27 27.74 11.10
CA PHE A 50 23.09 27.65 12.54
C PHE A 50 22.79 29.03 13.10
N GLU A 51 21.67 29.16 13.78
CA GLU A 51 21.27 30.37 14.49
C GLU A 51 21.52 30.16 15.99
N GLU A 52 22.23 31.09 16.62
CA GLU A 52 22.55 31.01 18.04
C GLU A 52 21.29 31.21 18.89
N ALA A 53 21.07 30.32 19.86
CA ALA A 53 19.90 30.32 20.71
C ALA A 53 20.30 30.31 22.18
N TYR A 54 19.59 31.11 22.98
CA TYR A 54 19.74 31.19 24.43
C TYR A 54 18.81 30.21 25.16
N GLU A 55 18.67 28.99 24.62
CA GLU A 55 17.79 27.94 25.15
C GLU A 55 18.41 26.55 24.92
N SER A 56 17.84 25.54 25.59
CA SER A 56 18.26 24.15 25.36
C SER A 56 17.84 23.69 23.97
N ILE A 57 18.76 23.06 23.25
CA ILE A 57 18.52 22.53 21.90
C ILE A 57 18.32 21.02 21.94
N ALA A 58 17.38 20.53 21.14
CA ALA A 58 17.21 19.12 20.88
C ALA A 58 18.04 18.73 19.63
N PRO A 59 18.86 17.66 19.71
CA PRO A 59 19.65 17.20 18.57
C PRO A 59 18.81 16.82 17.36
N ALA A 60 19.21 17.27 16.18
CA ALA A 60 18.69 16.83 14.90
C ALA A 60 19.39 15.56 14.41
N HIS A 61 18.76 14.83 13.48
CA HIS A 61 19.41 13.81 12.68
C HIS A 61 19.52 14.29 11.24
N ILE A 62 20.71 14.23 10.65
CA ILE A 62 20.99 14.60 9.27
C ILE A 62 21.93 13.61 8.60
N ALA A 63 21.64 13.24 7.35
CA ALA A 63 22.48 12.35 6.57
C ALA A 63 22.92 13.01 5.26
N PHE A 64 24.19 12.86 4.90
CA PHE A 64 24.75 13.31 3.63
C PHE A 64 25.05 12.11 2.74
N GLU A 65 24.61 12.15 1.48
CA GLU A 65 24.99 11.15 0.48
C GLU A 65 26.42 11.41 0.00
N VAL A 66 27.24 10.36 -0.04
CA VAL A 66 28.58 10.35 -0.63
C VAL A 66 28.68 9.26 -1.71
N PRO A 67 29.67 9.32 -2.63
CA PRO A 67 29.89 8.26 -3.60
C PRO A 67 30.21 6.93 -2.91
N TYR A 68 29.54 5.85 -3.33
CA TYR A 68 29.80 4.51 -2.83
C TYR A 68 31.25 4.09 -3.08
N SER A 69 31.79 4.42 -4.25
CA SER A 69 33.18 4.13 -4.62
C SER A 69 34.23 4.79 -3.72
N GLN A 70 33.86 5.83 -2.98
CA GLN A 70 34.77 6.59 -2.09
C GLN A 70 34.46 6.38 -0.61
N PHE A 71 33.42 5.61 -0.27
CA PHE A 71 32.91 5.51 1.08
C PHE A 71 33.96 5.00 2.08
N GLU A 72 34.65 3.90 1.78
CA GLU A 72 35.63 3.32 2.72
C GLU A 72 36.80 4.28 3.00
N PHE A 73 37.29 4.96 1.97
CA PHE A 73 38.36 5.96 2.11
C PHE A 73 37.90 7.19 2.91
N MET A 74 36.66 7.63 2.68
CA MET A 74 36.01 8.70 3.42
C MET A 74 35.92 8.35 4.91
N VAL A 75 35.45 7.14 5.25
CA VAL A 75 35.35 6.65 6.65
C VAL A 75 36.71 6.62 7.33
N GLN A 76 37.75 6.13 6.66
CA GLN A 76 39.12 6.10 7.21
C GLN A 76 39.60 7.50 7.61
N LYS A 77 39.43 8.48 6.71
CA LYS A 77 39.77 9.88 7.00
C LYS A 77 38.94 10.47 8.12
N LEU A 78 37.64 10.19 8.13
CA LEU A 78 36.72 10.71 9.14
C LEU A 78 37.08 10.20 10.55
N ALA A 79 37.44 8.92 10.66
CA ALA A 79 37.83 8.28 11.92
C ALA A 79 39.09 8.89 12.56
N GLU A 80 39.95 9.55 11.77
CA GLU A 80 41.12 10.27 12.29
C GLU A 80 40.74 11.59 12.99
N GLN A 81 39.55 12.13 12.69
CA GLN A 81 39.14 13.45 13.12
C GLN A 81 38.01 13.42 14.16
N VAL A 82 37.06 12.48 14.03
CA VAL A 82 35.90 12.34 14.93
C VAL A 82 35.72 10.91 15.45
N PRO A 83 35.24 10.75 16.70
CA PRO A 83 34.78 9.46 17.18
C PRO A 83 33.55 8.99 16.39
N LEU A 84 33.68 7.86 15.71
CA LEU A 84 32.56 7.19 15.04
C LEU A 84 31.70 6.43 16.06
N LEU A 85 30.39 6.44 15.86
CA LEU A 85 29.46 5.71 16.72
C LEU A 85 29.45 4.23 16.35
N LYS A 86 29.34 3.40 17.37
CA LYS A 86 29.32 1.94 17.23
C LYS A 86 27.90 1.40 17.28
N TRP A 87 27.66 0.39 16.47
CA TRP A 87 26.51 -0.50 16.53
C TRP A 87 26.58 -1.41 17.76
N PRO A 88 25.46 -2.07 18.14
CA PRO A 88 25.45 -2.99 19.29
C PRO A 88 26.45 -4.15 19.19
N ASP A 89 26.85 -4.54 17.97
CA ASP A 89 27.87 -5.55 17.70
C ASP A 89 29.32 -5.01 17.78
N GLY A 90 29.48 -3.69 17.88
CA GLY A 90 30.77 -3.00 18.00
C GLY A 90 31.31 -2.44 16.69
N GLU A 91 30.69 -2.72 15.55
CA GLU A 91 31.09 -2.17 14.25
C GLU A 91 30.75 -0.68 14.14
N VAL A 92 31.50 0.06 13.32
CA VAL A 92 31.26 1.50 13.08
C VAL A 92 30.60 1.77 11.73
N VAL A 93 30.71 0.83 10.80
CA VAL A 93 30.06 0.86 9.50
C VAL A 93 29.00 -0.23 9.49
N GLU A 94 27.77 0.13 9.17
CA GLU A 94 26.74 -0.85 8.86
C GLU A 94 26.64 -1.04 7.35
N ARG A 95 26.48 -2.29 6.94
CA ARG A 95 26.14 -2.66 5.56
C ARG A 95 24.71 -3.19 5.56
N PHE A 96 23.84 -2.50 4.84
CA PHE A 96 22.44 -2.88 4.65
C PHE A 96 22.21 -3.25 3.18
N ASP A 97 21.06 -3.86 2.88
CA ASP A 97 20.75 -4.47 1.58
C ASP A 97 21.04 -3.59 0.34
N SER A 98 21.02 -2.27 0.48
CA SER A 98 21.19 -1.32 -0.62
C SER A 98 22.34 -0.33 -0.43
N GLY A 99 23.20 -0.49 0.58
CA GLY A 99 24.23 0.50 0.87
C GLY A 99 24.96 0.35 2.19
N VAL A 100 25.68 1.41 2.53
CA VAL A 100 26.55 1.50 3.70
C VAL A 100 26.40 2.83 4.39
N ASN A 101 26.55 2.86 5.71
CA ASN A 101 26.56 4.12 6.45
C ASN A 101 27.52 4.13 7.65
N VAL A 102 27.80 5.33 8.12
CA VAL A 102 28.58 5.61 9.32
C VAL A 102 27.97 6.79 10.06
N TYR A 103 27.91 6.69 11.39
CA TYR A 103 27.33 7.72 12.25
C TYR A 103 28.37 8.39 13.12
N PHE A 104 28.18 9.68 13.39
CA PHE A 104 29.02 10.50 14.28
C PHE A 104 28.19 11.65 14.87
N LYS A 105 28.76 12.42 15.80
CA LYS A 105 28.08 13.56 16.41
C LYS A 105 28.90 14.85 16.28
N ASP A 106 28.19 15.97 16.17
CA ASP A 106 28.80 17.29 16.29
C ASP A 106 28.88 17.76 17.76
N GLY A 107 29.34 19.00 17.95
CA GLY A 107 29.47 19.61 19.27
C GLY A 107 28.13 19.89 19.97
N ASP A 108 27.04 20.03 19.22
CA ASP A 108 25.69 20.25 19.74
C ASP A 108 24.92 18.93 19.97
N GLY A 109 25.54 17.81 19.63
CA GLY A 109 25.02 16.46 19.80
C GLY A 109 24.13 15.98 18.65
N ASN A 110 24.02 16.74 17.55
CA ASN A 110 23.31 16.33 16.34
C ASN A 110 23.87 14.98 15.85
N LEU A 111 22.99 14.07 15.42
CA LEU A 111 23.36 12.78 14.88
C LEU A 111 23.58 12.91 13.37
N LEU A 112 24.85 12.94 12.98
CA LEU A 112 25.26 13.02 11.59
C LEU A 112 25.50 11.62 11.04
N GLU A 113 25.16 11.46 9.77
CA GLU A 113 25.38 10.24 9.00
C GLU A 113 26.04 10.59 7.66
N PHE A 114 27.05 9.81 7.27
CA PHE A 114 27.38 9.65 5.87
C PHE A 114 26.82 8.32 5.39
N ILE A 115 26.07 8.37 4.29
CA ILE A 115 25.41 7.22 3.69
C ILE A 115 25.81 7.12 2.21
N ALA A 116 25.95 5.91 1.71
CA ALA A 116 26.20 5.64 0.30
C ALA A 116 25.40 4.42 -0.16
N HIS A 117 24.87 4.48 -1.38
CA HIS A 117 24.09 3.39 -1.98
C HIS A 117 24.81 2.78 -3.18
N GLU A 118 24.81 1.45 -3.27
CA GLU A 118 25.48 0.70 -4.36
C GLU A 118 24.92 1.05 -5.74
N ASP A 119 23.61 1.24 -5.80
CA ASP A 119 22.90 1.51 -7.05
C ASP A 119 22.91 2.99 -7.45
N LEU A 120 23.50 3.89 -6.64
CA LEU A 120 23.58 5.31 -6.97
C LEU A 120 24.43 5.51 -8.23
N LYS A 121 23.87 6.17 -9.24
CA LYS A 121 24.63 6.51 -10.45
C LYS A 121 25.60 7.66 -10.18
N GLU A 122 26.85 7.31 -9.94
CA GLU A 122 27.95 8.27 -9.76
C GLU A 122 28.23 9.09 -11.03
N GLY A 123 28.83 10.27 -10.85
CA GLY A 123 29.19 11.18 -11.94
C GLY A 123 28.06 12.09 -12.44
N VAL A 124 26.84 11.95 -11.91
CA VAL A 124 25.70 12.84 -12.20
C VAL A 124 25.83 14.16 -11.44
N LEU A 125 26.23 14.09 -10.17
CA LEU A 125 26.60 15.23 -9.34
C LEU A 125 28.09 15.14 -9.01
N ALA A 126 28.77 16.28 -8.97
CA ALA A 126 30.17 16.33 -8.59
C ALA A 126 30.30 16.22 -7.06
N PRO A 127 31.16 15.33 -6.52
CA PRO A 127 31.49 15.29 -5.10
C PRO A 127 32.11 16.63 -4.65
N ASN A 128 31.69 17.14 -3.49
CA ASN A 128 32.19 18.40 -2.92
C ASN A 128 32.95 18.19 -1.60
N GLY A 129 33.99 19.01 -1.42
CA GLY A 129 34.76 19.06 -0.18
C GLY A 129 35.61 17.80 0.09
N THR A 130 36.15 17.72 1.31
CA THR A 130 37.08 16.65 1.72
C THR A 130 36.47 15.26 1.74
N TYR A 131 35.17 15.16 2.06
CA TYR A 131 34.45 13.90 2.23
C TYR A 131 33.57 13.55 1.02
N GLY A 132 33.64 14.34 -0.06
CA GLY A 132 32.96 14.03 -1.32
C GLY A 132 31.44 14.12 -1.25
N ILE A 133 30.89 15.09 -0.54
CA ILE A 133 29.43 15.22 -0.37
C ILE A 133 28.75 15.50 -1.70
N LEU A 134 27.70 14.73 -2.01
CA LEU A 134 26.87 14.92 -3.19
C LEU A 134 25.68 15.84 -2.89
N TYR A 135 24.96 15.57 -1.80
CA TYR A 135 23.80 16.35 -1.35
C TYR A 135 23.39 15.93 0.08
N LEU A 136 22.55 16.73 0.73
CA LEU A 136 21.85 16.33 1.96
C LEU A 136 20.76 15.30 1.59
N ARG A 137 20.89 14.09 2.12
CA ARG A 137 20.00 12.97 1.83
C ARG A 137 18.83 12.92 2.78
N GLU A 138 19.09 12.87 4.09
CA GLU A 138 18.05 12.64 5.11
C GLU A 138 18.00 13.75 6.16
N VAL A 139 16.78 14.08 6.61
CA VAL A 139 16.53 14.94 7.78
C VAL A 139 15.48 14.31 8.67
N GLY A 140 15.80 14.11 9.95
CA GLY A 140 14.89 13.60 10.97
C GLY A 140 13.77 14.58 11.32
N LEU A 141 12.51 14.13 11.25
CA LEU A 141 11.32 14.85 11.68
C LEU A 141 10.52 14.07 12.73
N PRO A 142 10.95 14.07 14.01
CA PRO A 142 10.20 13.45 15.09
C PRO A 142 8.86 14.15 15.38
N VAL A 143 7.76 13.42 15.22
CA VAL A 143 6.38 13.89 15.43
C VAL A 143 5.62 12.96 16.37
N GLU A 144 4.55 13.45 16.98
CA GLU A 144 3.70 12.62 17.84
C GLU A 144 2.95 11.54 17.04
N ASP A 145 2.47 11.89 15.84
CA ASP A 145 1.72 11.02 14.94
C ASP A 145 2.40 10.95 13.55
N PRO A 146 3.29 9.95 13.34
CA PRO A 146 3.97 9.76 12.06
C PRO A 146 3.03 9.41 10.91
N VAL A 147 1.90 8.78 11.19
CA VAL A 147 0.90 8.37 10.17
C VAL A 147 0.19 9.61 9.64
N ALA A 148 -0.32 10.47 10.51
CA ALA A 148 -0.95 11.71 10.11
C ALA A 148 0.04 12.61 9.35
N ALA A 149 1.27 12.73 9.86
CA ALA A 149 2.28 13.59 9.25
C ALA A 149 2.66 13.17 7.83
N ARG A 150 2.95 11.89 7.60
CA ARG A 150 3.32 11.41 6.26
C ARG A 150 2.16 11.48 5.27
N LEU A 151 0.92 11.21 5.71
CA LEU A 151 -0.26 11.34 4.86
C LEU A 151 -0.52 12.80 4.46
N TRP A 152 -0.29 13.74 5.39
CA TRP A 152 -0.33 15.17 5.08
C TRP A 152 0.77 15.56 4.09
N MET A 153 2.00 15.11 4.31
CA MET A 153 3.13 15.38 3.42
C MET A 153 2.91 14.83 2.00
N LYS A 154 2.33 13.62 1.89
CA LYS A 154 1.93 13.02 0.61
C LYS A 154 0.90 13.88 -0.11
N ARG A 155 -0.17 14.26 0.58
CA ARG A 155 -1.30 15.02 0.01
C ARG A 155 -0.92 16.46 -0.37
N THR A 156 -0.27 17.17 0.54
CA THR A 156 -0.03 18.61 0.43
C THR A 156 1.27 18.91 -0.32
N LEU A 157 2.33 18.16 -0.04
CA LEU A 157 3.66 18.41 -0.62
C LEU A 157 3.97 17.50 -1.81
N GLY A 158 3.11 16.50 -2.09
CA GLY A 158 3.36 15.54 -3.16
C GLY A 158 4.57 14.64 -2.92
N LEU A 159 4.94 14.42 -1.65
CA LEU A 159 6.05 13.54 -1.27
C LEU A 159 5.64 12.07 -1.37
N THR A 160 6.57 11.23 -1.80
CA THR A 160 6.40 9.77 -1.88
C THR A 160 6.65 9.15 -0.51
N ILE A 161 5.81 8.22 -0.08
CA ILE A 161 5.98 7.56 1.22
C ILE A 161 6.61 6.17 1.01
N ALA A 162 7.66 5.85 1.77
CA ALA A 162 8.37 4.58 1.66
C ALA A 162 8.82 4.04 3.03
N LYS A 163 9.03 2.71 3.10
CA LYS A 163 9.41 1.94 4.31
C LYS A 163 8.61 2.39 5.55
N GLU A 164 7.29 2.30 5.47
CA GLU A 164 6.40 2.85 6.51
C GLU A 164 5.96 1.83 7.57
N SER A 165 5.68 2.34 8.76
CA SER A 165 5.06 1.65 9.90
C SER A 165 4.26 2.68 10.70
N GLU A 166 3.61 2.28 11.79
CA GLU A 166 2.95 3.25 12.68
C GLU A 166 3.92 4.27 13.30
N GLN A 167 5.19 3.92 13.48
CA GLN A 167 6.17 4.75 14.19
C GLN A 167 7.18 5.46 13.26
N PHE A 168 7.11 5.24 11.96
CA PHE A 168 8.15 5.67 11.03
C PHE A 168 7.71 5.65 9.57
N ALA A 169 8.22 6.57 8.76
CA ALA A 169 8.24 6.48 7.30
C ALA A 169 9.30 7.43 6.72
N PHE A 170 9.72 7.15 5.49
CA PHE A 170 10.38 8.15 4.64
C PHE A 170 9.34 8.92 3.84
N ALA A 171 9.45 10.25 3.80
CA ALA A 171 8.72 11.12 2.88
C ALA A 171 9.71 11.75 1.89
N ILE A 172 9.61 11.35 0.62
CA ILE A 172 10.65 11.48 -0.40
C ILE A 172 10.23 12.43 -1.52
N GLY A 173 11.08 13.39 -1.86
CA GLY A 173 10.90 14.34 -2.95
C GLY A 173 12.21 14.63 -3.67
N GLY A 174 12.35 14.11 -4.89
CA GLY A 174 13.62 14.18 -5.61
C GLY A 174 14.73 13.46 -4.83
N THR A 175 15.78 14.18 -4.42
CA THR A 175 16.86 13.64 -3.58
C THR A 175 16.61 13.78 -2.07
N ALA A 176 15.58 14.52 -1.65
CA ALA A 176 15.29 14.82 -0.26
C ALA A 176 14.45 13.73 0.41
N HIS A 177 14.96 13.13 1.49
CA HIS A 177 14.25 12.17 2.32
C HIS A 177 13.99 12.75 3.71
N ALA A 178 12.75 13.10 4.01
CA ALA A 178 12.35 13.42 5.38
C ALA A 178 12.06 12.13 6.15
N VAL A 179 12.74 11.93 7.28
CA VAL A 179 12.58 10.75 8.13
C VAL A 179 11.51 11.05 9.19
N VAL A 180 10.25 10.80 8.85
CA VAL A 180 9.10 11.06 9.71
C VAL A 180 9.02 9.96 10.75
N VAL A 181 9.24 10.29 12.02
CA VAL A 181 9.43 9.28 13.07
C VAL A 181 8.66 9.64 14.33
N SER A 182 8.24 8.64 15.12
CA SER A 182 7.60 8.92 16.42
C SER A 182 8.61 9.53 17.39
N THR A 183 8.20 10.52 18.16
CA THR A 183 8.99 11.06 19.30
C THR A 183 9.31 10.02 20.38
N LYS A 184 8.64 8.86 20.33
CA LYS A 184 8.88 7.71 21.23
C LYS A 184 9.92 6.73 20.69
N ARG A 185 10.33 6.85 19.43
CA ARG A 185 11.34 5.97 18.83
C ARG A 185 12.74 6.41 19.25
N LYS A 186 13.68 5.48 19.16
CA LYS A 186 15.11 5.72 19.33
C LYS A 186 15.82 5.66 17.99
N TRP A 187 16.69 6.64 17.75
CA TRP A 187 17.66 6.64 16.66
C TRP A 187 18.68 5.53 16.86
N ILE A 188 18.96 4.81 15.79
CA ILE A 188 20.12 3.93 15.67
C ILE A 188 21.39 4.77 15.44
N PRO A 189 22.60 4.26 15.74
CA PRO A 189 22.87 2.99 16.43
C PRO A 189 22.82 3.09 17.96
N ILE A 190 22.91 4.31 18.51
CA ILE A 190 23.13 4.54 19.95
C ILE A 190 21.86 4.62 20.80
N ALA A 191 20.71 4.30 20.22
CA ALA A 191 19.42 4.32 20.89
C ALA A 191 19.06 5.71 21.51
N MET A 192 19.43 6.79 20.82
CA MET A 192 19.15 8.18 21.22
C MET A 192 17.65 8.49 21.00
N ASN A 193 16.95 9.05 21.98
CA ASN A 193 15.53 9.39 21.79
C ASN A 193 15.35 10.41 20.65
N ALA A 194 14.33 10.20 19.83
CA ALA A 194 13.97 11.10 18.73
C ALA A 194 13.22 12.34 19.27
N LEU A 195 13.97 13.31 19.78
CA LEU A 195 13.41 14.59 20.22
C LEU A 195 13.10 15.48 19.00
N ALA A 196 12.06 16.31 19.05
CA ALA A 196 11.72 17.22 17.97
C ALA A 196 12.64 18.46 18.00
N PRO A 197 13.61 18.61 17.07
CA PRO A 197 14.49 19.78 17.03
C PRO A 197 13.75 21.02 16.51
N SER A 198 14.17 22.20 16.95
CA SER A 198 13.78 23.46 16.30
C SER A 198 14.61 23.62 15.01
N LEU A 199 13.97 23.38 13.85
CA LEU A 199 14.61 23.50 12.55
C LEU A 199 13.75 24.22 11.50
N GLU A 200 14.42 24.77 10.49
CA GLU A 200 13.81 25.20 9.23
C GLU A 200 14.38 24.42 8.07
N ILE A 201 13.51 23.75 7.30
CA ILE A 201 13.87 23.09 6.06
C ILE A 201 13.48 23.98 4.89
N THR A 202 14.40 24.20 3.96
CA THR A 202 14.11 24.78 2.65
C THR A 202 14.13 23.70 1.58
N TYR A 203 13.00 23.43 0.95
CA TYR A 203 12.91 22.58 -0.23
C TYR A 203 13.15 23.37 -1.51
N GLY A 204 14.00 22.84 -2.39
CA GLY A 204 14.09 23.28 -3.78
C GLY A 204 12.94 22.71 -4.59
N VAL A 205 12.27 23.55 -5.38
CA VAL A 205 11.16 23.14 -6.25
C VAL A 205 11.37 23.53 -7.71
N THR A 206 10.64 22.88 -8.61
CA THR A 206 10.83 23.00 -10.06
C THR A 206 10.32 24.29 -10.68
N ASP A 207 9.15 24.78 -10.25
CA ASP A 207 8.43 25.85 -10.94
C ASP A 207 7.32 26.45 -10.05
N GLU A 208 6.80 27.61 -10.47
CA GLU A 208 5.73 28.33 -9.78
C GLU A 208 4.42 27.53 -9.74
N ARG A 209 4.13 26.71 -10.77
CA ARG A 209 2.90 25.90 -10.80
C ARG A 209 2.84 24.92 -9.63
N PHE A 210 4.00 24.39 -9.23
CA PHE A 210 4.08 23.54 -8.04
C PHE A 210 3.82 24.34 -6.76
N LEU A 211 4.41 25.54 -6.64
CA LEU A 211 4.16 26.42 -5.50
C LEU A 211 2.67 26.80 -5.39
N ASP A 212 2.02 27.13 -6.51
CA ASP A 212 0.57 27.42 -6.57
C ASP A 212 -0.28 26.25 -6.06
N ARG A 213 0.08 25.00 -6.38
CA ARG A 213 -0.63 23.83 -5.86
C ARG A 213 -0.45 23.67 -4.35
N VAL A 214 0.76 23.84 -3.84
CA VAL A 214 1.00 23.76 -2.39
C VAL A 214 0.25 24.90 -1.69
N ARG A 215 0.37 26.13 -2.21
CA ARG A 215 -0.32 27.32 -1.70
C ARG A 215 -1.84 27.14 -1.62
N SER A 216 -2.46 26.54 -2.63
CA SER A 216 -3.92 26.31 -2.66
C SER A 216 -4.39 25.17 -1.75
N THR A 217 -3.50 24.27 -1.32
CA THR A 217 -3.82 23.15 -0.42
C THR A 217 -3.54 23.47 1.05
N LEU A 218 -2.72 24.48 1.35
CA LEU A 218 -2.43 24.91 2.71
C LEU A 218 -3.61 25.64 3.37
N ASP A 219 -3.86 25.34 4.64
CA ASP A 219 -4.67 26.22 5.49
C ASP A 219 -3.93 27.55 5.66
N ARG A 220 -4.65 28.67 5.49
CA ARG A 220 -4.11 30.03 5.70
C ARG A 220 -3.41 30.19 7.05
N ARG A 221 -3.82 29.45 8.08
CA ARG A 221 -3.20 29.48 9.43
C ARG A 221 -1.81 28.85 9.47
N MET A 222 -1.47 27.99 8.52
CA MET A 222 -0.15 27.36 8.43
C MET A 222 0.86 28.28 7.75
N MET A 223 0.40 29.18 6.88
CA MET A 223 1.25 30.07 6.11
C MET A 223 1.84 31.17 6.99
N VAL A 224 3.17 31.31 6.97
CA VAL A 224 3.92 32.33 7.70
C VAL A 224 4.17 33.54 6.81
N SER A 225 4.67 33.32 5.60
CA SER A 225 4.87 34.35 4.58
C SER A 225 4.91 33.73 3.19
N ASP A 226 4.66 34.56 2.17
CA ASP A 226 4.76 34.17 0.76
C ASP A 226 5.28 35.41 0.02
N ASN A 227 6.57 35.41 -0.30
CA ASN A 227 7.29 36.55 -0.85
C ASN A 227 8.37 36.07 -1.85
N GLU A 228 9.25 36.97 -2.28
CA GLU A 228 10.30 36.67 -3.26
C GLU A 228 11.28 35.57 -2.78
N ASP A 229 11.41 35.37 -1.46
CA ASP A 229 12.25 34.32 -0.87
C ASP A 229 11.56 32.94 -0.84
N GLY A 230 10.32 32.85 -1.32
CA GLY A 230 9.53 31.64 -1.45
C GLY A 230 8.35 31.51 -0.48
N LEU A 231 7.64 30.39 -0.60
CA LEU A 231 6.49 30.05 0.24
C LEU A 231 6.97 29.50 1.58
N HIS A 232 6.59 30.13 2.69
CA HIS A 232 6.97 29.77 4.05
C HIS A 232 5.75 29.42 4.88
N PHE A 233 5.76 28.24 5.50
CA PHE A 233 4.67 27.73 6.33
C PHE A 233 5.19 26.85 7.48
N ARG A 234 4.32 26.58 8.46
CA ARG A 234 4.60 25.66 9.56
C ARG A 234 3.87 24.34 9.38
N MET A 235 4.54 23.25 9.71
CA MET A 235 4.01 21.89 9.61
C MET A 235 4.50 21.05 10.81
N TYR A 236 3.57 20.54 11.64
CA TYR A 236 3.89 19.72 12.82
C TYR A 236 4.99 20.32 13.73
N GLY A 237 4.98 21.65 13.92
CA GLY A 237 5.97 22.37 14.72
C GLY A 237 7.23 22.80 13.95
N TYR A 238 7.46 22.27 12.75
CA TYR A 238 8.60 22.61 11.91
C TYR A 238 8.34 23.81 11.00
N SER A 239 9.39 24.58 10.71
CA SER A 239 9.39 25.66 9.74
C SER A 239 9.76 25.10 8.36
N ILE A 240 8.92 25.29 7.34
CA ILE A 240 9.16 24.78 5.98
C ILE A 240 9.11 25.94 5.00
N ARG A 241 10.16 26.08 4.19
CA ARG A 241 10.26 27.03 3.08
C ARG A 241 10.36 26.29 1.76
N MET A 242 9.74 26.83 0.71
CA MET A 242 9.85 26.31 -0.66
C MET A 242 10.27 27.42 -1.60
N LYS A 243 11.36 27.20 -2.35
CA LYS A 243 11.87 28.15 -3.34
C LYS A 243 12.19 27.47 -4.66
N ILE A 244 11.99 28.17 -5.77
CA ILE A 244 12.38 27.67 -7.09
C ILE A 244 13.91 27.61 -7.16
N THR A 245 14.43 26.51 -7.72
CA THR A 245 15.88 26.25 -7.82
C THR A 245 16.22 25.71 -9.21
N SER A 246 17.51 25.72 -9.56
CA SER A 246 18.00 25.25 -10.87
C SER A 246 18.19 23.72 -10.96
N LEU A 247 18.07 22.98 -9.85
CA LEU A 247 18.30 21.54 -9.87
C LEU A 247 17.24 20.83 -10.75
N PRO A 248 17.63 20.01 -11.73
CA PRO A 248 16.70 19.42 -12.68
C PRO A 248 15.61 18.57 -12.03
N LYS A 249 14.39 18.62 -12.56
CA LYS A 249 13.24 17.83 -12.06
C LYS A 249 13.48 16.30 -12.09
N ASP A 250 14.31 15.86 -13.02
CA ASP A 250 14.66 14.45 -13.26
C ASP A 250 15.94 14.03 -12.51
N ILE A 251 16.48 14.86 -11.61
CA ILE A 251 17.74 14.60 -10.91
C ILE A 251 17.74 13.26 -10.17
N ALA A 252 16.64 12.89 -9.52
CA ALA A 252 16.49 11.61 -8.84
C ALA A 252 16.64 10.44 -9.83
N ALA A 253 15.98 10.51 -10.98
CA ALA A 253 16.10 9.50 -12.03
C ALA A 253 17.51 9.45 -12.61
N ARG A 254 18.17 10.60 -12.81
CA ARG A 254 19.56 10.65 -13.29
C ARG A 254 20.51 9.96 -12.32
N LEU A 255 20.34 10.17 -11.02
CA LEU A 255 21.11 9.55 -9.95
C LEU A 255 20.76 8.07 -9.71
N ASN A 256 19.84 7.49 -10.47
CA ASN A 256 19.28 6.15 -10.21
C ASN A 256 18.70 6.01 -8.80
N LEU A 257 18.20 7.12 -8.23
CA LEU A 257 17.44 7.09 -7.00
C LEU A 257 16.05 6.51 -7.28
N PRO A 258 15.41 5.90 -6.27
CA PRO A 258 13.98 5.59 -6.34
C PRO A 258 13.23 6.84 -6.80
N SER A 259 12.72 6.83 -8.04
CA SER A 259 12.26 8.05 -8.69
C SER A 259 11.06 8.66 -7.97
N ALA A 260 11.10 9.99 -7.80
CA ALA A 260 9.93 10.83 -7.50
C ALA A 260 9.10 11.19 -8.76
N ILE A 261 9.35 10.50 -9.89
CA ILE A 261 8.52 10.58 -11.10
C ILE A 261 7.36 9.63 -10.87
N GLU A 262 6.25 10.21 -10.41
CA GLU A 262 5.08 9.52 -9.87
C GLU A 262 5.43 8.73 -8.61
N GLY A 263 4.55 8.74 -7.61
CA GLY A 263 4.85 8.05 -6.37
C GLY A 263 5.28 6.62 -6.68
N LYS A 264 6.38 6.14 -6.09
CA LYS A 264 6.47 4.71 -5.84
C LYS A 264 5.36 4.35 -4.84
N GLU A 265 4.14 4.25 -5.33
CA GLU A 265 3.44 2.98 -5.30
C GLU A 265 4.49 1.87 -5.32
N VAL A 266 4.40 0.92 -4.40
CA VAL A 266 5.29 -0.22 -4.11
C VAL A 266 5.62 -1.04 -5.38
N ASN A 267 6.13 -0.47 -6.49
CA ASN A 267 5.73 -0.90 -7.83
C ASN A 267 4.37 -1.57 -7.74
N SER A 268 3.32 -0.78 -7.53
CA SER A 268 2.01 -1.36 -7.70
C SER A 268 2.02 -1.84 -9.15
N VAL A 269 2.21 -3.14 -9.33
CA VAL A 269 2.24 -3.76 -10.65
C VAL A 269 0.83 -3.60 -11.25
N ILE A 270 -0.13 -3.27 -10.38
CA ILE A 270 -1.55 -3.06 -10.57
C ILE A 270 -1.89 -1.59 -10.28
N SER A 271 -1.69 -0.70 -11.25
CA SER A 271 -1.98 0.74 -11.10
C SER A 271 -3.46 1.04 -10.88
N ASP A 272 -3.81 2.29 -10.55
CA ASP A 272 -5.21 2.77 -10.48
C ASP A 272 -6.02 2.48 -11.76
N ARG A 273 -5.35 2.29 -12.91
CA ARG A 273 -5.99 1.85 -14.15
C ARG A 273 -6.65 0.48 -14.02
N TYR A 274 -6.16 -0.43 -13.17
CA TYR A 274 -6.79 -1.73 -12.95
C TYR A 274 -8.18 -1.62 -12.33
N LEU A 275 -8.44 -0.57 -11.54
CA LEU A 275 -9.78 -0.32 -11.03
C LEU A 275 -10.72 0.14 -12.16
N GLU A 276 -10.26 1.03 -13.04
CA GLU A 276 -11.03 1.50 -14.21
C GLU A 276 -11.28 0.36 -15.22
N ASP A 277 -10.21 -0.35 -15.57
CA ASP A 277 -10.21 -1.51 -16.46
C ASP A 277 -11.07 -2.63 -15.87
N GLY A 278 -11.00 -2.87 -14.55
CA GLY A 278 -11.82 -3.82 -13.82
C GLY A 278 -13.30 -3.47 -13.82
N LEU A 279 -13.67 -2.20 -13.61
CA LEU A 279 -15.05 -1.73 -13.74
C LEU A 279 -15.59 -1.89 -15.16
N THR A 280 -14.76 -1.55 -16.15
CA THR A 280 -15.11 -1.68 -17.57
C THR A 280 -15.32 -3.14 -17.97
N ALA A 281 -14.38 -4.02 -17.60
CA ALA A 281 -14.47 -5.45 -17.88
C ALA A 281 -15.57 -6.14 -17.08
N LEU A 282 -15.85 -5.71 -15.85
CA LEU A 282 -16.97 -6.23 -15.05
C LEU A 282 -18.29 -5.89 -15.73
N SER A 283 -18.44 -4.66 -16.23
CA SER A 283 -19.61 -4.23 -16.99
C SER A 283 -19.75 -4.98 -18.31
N ARG A 284 -18.72 -4.95 -19.16
CA ARG A 284 -18.77 -5.58 -20.50
C ARG A 284 -18.92 -7.09 -20.42
N GLY A 285 -18.19 -7.75 -19.51
CA GLY A 285 -18.39 -9.16 -19.22
C GLY A 285 -19.81 -9.43 -18.72
N GLY A 286 -20.31 -8.59 -17.81
CA GLY A 286 -21.70 -8.65 -17.34
C GLY A 286 -22.75 -8.52 -18.44
N GLU A 287 -22.49 -7.75 -19.51
CA GLU A 287 -23.38 -7.67 -20.67
C GLU A 287 -23.40 -8.97 -21.50
N VAL A 288 -22.32 -9.75 -21.49
CA VAL A 288 -22.24 -11.07 -22.13
C VAL A 288 -22.94 -12.13 -21.27
N GLY A 289 -22.71 -12.11 -19.96
CA GLY A 289 -23.37 -12.97 -18.99
C GLY A 289 -22.65 -12.94 -17.63
N TRP A 290 -23.32 -13.39 -16.58
CA TRP A 290 -22.80 -13.24 -15.22
C TRP A 290 -21.44 -13.90 -14.99
N PHE A 291 -21.17 -15.03 -15.65
CA PHE A 291 -19.92 -15.77 -15.51
C PHE A 291 -18.73 -14.98 -16.06
N GLU A 292 -18.94 -14.24 -17.15
CA GLU A 292 -17.87 -13.47 -17.80
C GLU A 292 -17.45 -12.23 -16.98
N GLY A 293 -18.33 -11.76 -16.08
CA GLY A 293 -17.98 -10.73 -15.11
C GLY A 293 -16.84 -11.11 -14.15
N HIS A 294 -16.46 -12.40 -14.08
CA HIS A 294 -15.35 -12.85 -13.25
C HIS A 294 -14.01 -12.22 -13.62
N VAL A 295 -13.78 -11.93 -14.91
CA VAL A 295 -12.53 -11.34 -15.39
C VAL A 295 -12.38 -9.92 -14.83
N GLY A 296 -13.43 -9.10 -14.92
CA GLY A 296 -13.45 -7.78 -14.27
C GLY A 296 -13.37 -7.87 -12.75
N GLY A 297 -14.07 -8.84 -12.15
CA GLY A 297 -13.99 -9.12 -10.72
C GLY A 297 -12.58 -9.47 -10.24
N ALA A 298 -11.80 -10.21 -11.04
CA ALA A 298 -10.40 -10.54 -10.73
C ALA A 298 -9.49 -9.32 -10.83
N TYR A 299 -9.72 -8.42 -11.79
CA TYR A 299 -9.01 -7.12 -11.85
C TYR A 299 -9.28 -6.26 -10.62
N LEU A 300 -10.55 -6.14 -10.21
CA LEU A 300 -10.92 -5.41 -9.00
C LEU A 300 -10.34 -6.07 -7.74
N ALA A 301 -10.39 -7.40 -7.65
CA ALA A 301 -9.77 -8.14 -6.55
C ALA A 301 -8.26 -7.90 -6.50
N ALA A 302 -7.54 -7.95 -7.63
CA ALA A 302 -6.11 -7.67 -7.69
C ALA A 302 -5.78 -6.26 -7.21
N TYR A 303 -6.54 -5.26 -7.67
CA TYR A 303 -6.39 -3.86 -7.24
C TYR A 303 -6.54 -3.71 -5.72
N TYR A 304 -7.62 -4.24 -5.16
CA TYR A 304 -7.86 -4.14 -3.72
C TYR A 304 -6.89 -5.01 -2.91
N MET A 305 -6.49 -6.18 -3.41
CA MET A 305 -5.55 -7.06 -2.72
C MET A 305 -4.18 -6.38 -2.54
N GLN A 306 -3.68 -5.71 -3.57
CA GLN A 306 -2.46 -4.91 -3.45
C GLN A 306 -2.64 -3.67 -2.56
N LYS A 307 -3.81 -3.02 -2.62
CA LYS A 307 -4.08 -1.79 -1.86
C LYS A 307 -4.27 -2.04 -0.36
N GLU A 308 -4.78 -3.21 0.02
CA GLU A 308 -5.22 -3.51 1.38
C GLU A 308 -4.27 -4.42 2.16
N PHE A 309 -3.35 -5.12 1.48
CA PHE A 309 -2.41 -6.05 2.10
C PHE A 309 -0.97 -5.74 1.70
N ASP A 310 -0.06 -5.91 2.66
CA ASP A 310 1.38 -5.82 2.41
C ASP A 310 1.86 -7.13 1.77
N LEU A 311 1.94 -7.14 0.44
CA LEU A 311 2.27 -8.32 -0.35
C LEU A 311 3.74 -8.28 -0.80
N PRO A 312 4.45 -9.44 -0.77
CA PRO A 312 5.78 -9.55 -1.35
C PRO A 312 5.82 -9.13 -2.83
N GLN A 313 6.96 -8.59 -3.29
CA GLN A 313 7.08 -8.04 -4.64
C GLN A 313 6.87 -9.08 -5.75
N ASP A 314 7.32 -10.32 -5.53
CA ASP A 314 7.13 -11.44 -6.44
C ASP A 314 5.66 -11.88 -6.54
N VAL A 315 4.93 -11.84 -5.42
CA VAL A 315 3.46 -12.01 -5.39
C VAL A 315 2.77 -10.93 -6.22
N LEU A 316 3.15 -9.66 -6.05
CA LEU A 316 2.59 -8.55 -6.83
C LEU A 316 2.85 -8.69 -8.34
N GLN A 317 4.06 -9.12 -8.71
CA GLN A 317 4.39 -9.38 -10.11
C GLN A 317 3.58 -10.54 -10.69
N GLY A 318 3.44 -11.63 -9.94
CA GLY A 318 2.62 -12.77 -10.35
C GLY A 318 1.13 -12.43 -10.46
N LEU A 319 0.61 -11.65 -9.52
CA LEU A 319 -0.77 -11.17 -9.52
C LEU A 319 -1.06 -10.34 -10.78
N ALA A 320 -0.22 -9.36 -11.10
CA ALA A 320 -0.38 -8.55 -12.31
C ALA A 320 -0.21 -9.37 -13.60
N ALA A 321 0.72 -10.33 -13.61
CA ALA A 321 0.93 -11.16 -14.79
C ALA A 321 -0.25 -12.11 -15.05
N ASN A 322 -0.95 -12.56 -14.00
CA ASN A 322 -2.21 -13.28 -14.14
C ASN A 322 -3.34 -12.37 -14.65
N CYS A 323 -3.44 -11.13 -14.17
CA CYS A 323 -4.39 -10.17 -14.75
C CYS A 323 -4.13 -9.92 -16.25
N LEU A 324 -2.86 -9.70 -16.64
CA LEU A 324 -2.51 -9.53 -18.05
C LEU A 324 -2.86 -10.76 -18.89
N HIS A 325 -2.63 -11.96 -18.37
CA HIS A 325 -3.01 -13.22 -19.02
C HIS A 325 -4.51 -13.28 -19.30
N LEU A 326 -5.34 -12.99 -18.29
CA LEU A 326 -6.79 -12.89 -18.45
C LEU A 326 -7.18 -11.82 -19.48
N ARG A 327 -6.53 -10.65 -19.47
CA ARG A 327 -6.83 -9.58 -20.43
C ARG A 327 -6.58 -9.97 -21.87
N ILE A 328 -5.48 -10.67 -22.16
CA ILE A 328 -5.15 -11.11 -23.54
C ILE A 328 -6.25 -12.00 -24.12
N GLN A 329 -6.97 -12.74 -23.28
CA GLN A 329 -8.05 -13.63 -23.70
C GLN A 329 -9.39 -12.89 -23.92
N HIS A 330 -9.48 -11.66 -23.42
CA HIS A 330 -10.73 -10.89 -23.31
C HIS A 330 -10.54 -9.40 -23.68
N GLU A 331 -9.66 -9.08 -24.64
CA GLU A 331 -9.23 -7.70 -24.92
C GLU A 331 -10.39 -6.72 -25.12
N ASP A 332 -11.44 -7.15 -25.84
CA ASP A 332 -12.64 -6.35 -26.15
C ASP A 332 -13.39 -5.89 -24.88
N TRP A 333 -13.28 -6.62 -23.76
CA TRP A 333 -13.94 -6.25 -22.51
C TRP A 333 -13.23 -5.13 -21.76
N PHE A 334 -11.99 -4.83 -22.14
CA PHE A 334 -11.20 -3.75 -21.54
C PHE A 334 -11.24 -2.46 -22.38
N GLU A 335 -12.02 -2.43 -23.45
CA GLU A 335 -12.21 -1.23 -24.24
C GLU A 335 -13.05 -0.19 -23.47
N PRO A 336 -12.54 1.04 -23.26
CA PRO A 336 -13.32 2.09 -22.60
C PRO A 336 -14.65 2.33 -23.32
N TYR A 337 -15.71 2.56 -22.56
CA TYR A 337 -16.97 3.04 -23.13
C TYR A 337 -16.80 4.47 -23.70
N PRO A 338 -17.64 4.90 -24.65
CA PRO A 338 -17.71 6.31 -25.04
C PRO A 338 -17.92 7.21 -23.82
N PRO A 339 -17.35 8.43 -23.80
CA PRO A 339 -17.49 9.33 -22.67
C PRO A 339 -18.97 9.62 -22.35
N GLU A 340 -19.38 9.30 -21.12
CA GLU A 340 -20.71 9.54 -20.57
C GLU A 340 -20.60 10.34 -19.27
N PRO A 341 -21.55 11.24 -18.96
CA PRO A 341 -21.55 11.95 -17.69
C PRO A 341 -21.89 10.99 -16.55
N ALA A 342 -21.20 11.12 -15.42
CA ALA A 342 -21.53 10.41 -14.20
C ALA A 342 -22.89 10.86 -13.64
N GLN A 343 -23.68 9.89 -13.18
CA GLN A 343 -25.03 10.03 -12.63
C GLN A 343 -25.07 9.41 -11.23
N PRO A 344 -24.88 10.21 -10.16
CA PRO A 344 -24.82 9.70 -8.78
C PRO A 344 -26.03 8.87 -8.35
N GLU A 345 -27.21 9.13 -8.90
CA GLU A 345 -28.46 8.40 -8.67
C GLU A 345 -28.40 6.92 -9.08
N LEU A 346 -27.51 6.55 -10.01
CA LEU A 346 -27.33 5.17 -10.44
C LEU A 346 -26.78 4.26 -9.32
N MET A 347 -26.13 4.85 -8.31
CA MET A 347 -25.71 4.12 -7.12
C MET A 347 -26.89 3.45 -6.42
N ASN A 348 -28.05 4.13 -6.36
CA ASN A 348 -29.25 3.56 -5.75
C ASN A 348 -29.77 2.36 -6.54
N GLN A 349 -29.70 2.41 -7.88
CA GLN A 349 -30.12 1.29 -8.73
C GLN A 349 -29.26 0.05 -8.49
N LEU A 350 -27.95 0.20 -8.32
CA LEU A 350 -27.06 -0.92 -7.98
C LEU A 350 -27.40 -1.54 -6.64
N ILE A 351 -27.69 -0.70 -5.63
CA ILE A 351 -28.06 -1.15 -4.29
C ILE A 351 -29.40 -1.90 -4.33
N GLU A 352 -30.37 -1.41 -5.08
CA GLU A 352 -31.67 -2.09 -5.28
C GLU A 352 -31.50 -3.40 -6.06
N GLY A 353 -30.65 -3.42 -7.08
CA GLY A 353 -30.35 -4.60 -7.91
C GLY A 353 -29.68 -5.75 -7.14
N LEU A 354 -29.07 -5.49 -5.97
CA LEU A 354 -28.55 -6.53 -5.10
C LEU A 354 -29.65 -7.36 -4.42
N LEU A 355 -30.87 -6.81 -4.24
CA LEU A 355 -31.91 -7.44 -3.43
C LEU A 355 -32.28 -8.87 -3.85
N PRO A 356 -32.49 -9.19 -5.15
CA PRO A 356 -32.81 -10.56 -5.57
C PRO A 356 -31.71 -11.56 -5.20
N ASN A 357 -30.45 -11.18 -5.35
CA ASN A 357 -29.28 -12.01 -5.03
C ASN A 357 -29.03 -12.15 -3.52
N LEU A 358 -29.45 -11.16 -2.72
CA LEU A 358 -29.37 -11.22 -1.25
C LEU A 358 -30.52 -12.00 -0.62
N THR A 359 -31.64 -12.14 -1.31
CA THR A 359 -32.85 -12.81 -0.79
C THR A 359 -33.06 -14.22 -1.32
N ASN A 360 -32.41 -14.58 -2.43
CA ASN A 360 -32.41 -15.93 -2.98
C ASN A 360 -30.97 -16.43 -3.17
N LEU A 361 -30.72 -17.70 -2.81
CA LEU A 361 -29.45 -18.33 -3.16
C LEU A 361 -29.51 -18.68 -4.66
N SER A 362 -28.81 -17.92 -5.48
CA SER A 362 -28.64 -18.16 -6.91
C SER A 362 -27.16 -18.16 -7.25
N THR A 363 -26.80 -19.00 -8.23
CA THR A 363 -25.44 -19.15 -8.74
C THR A 363 -24.35 -19.27 -7.67
N SER A 364 -24.63 -19.67 -6.42
CA SER A 364 -23.64 -19.71 -5.31
C SER A 364 -23.13 -18.35 -4.85
N GLY A 365 -23.96 -17.30 -4.96
CA GLY A 365 -23.66 -15.97 -4.43
C GLY A 365 -22.80 -15.09 -5.34
N HIS A 366 -22.66 -15.42 -6.62
CA HIS A 366 -21.87 -14.62 -7.57
C HIS A 366 -22.43 -13.23 -7.76
N GLY A 367 -23.76 -13.11 -7.88
CA GLY A 367 -24.41 -11.81 -8.02
C GLY A 367 -24.09 -10.89 -6.84
N VAL A 368 -24.06 -11.40 -5.61
CA VAL A 368 -23.61 -10.64 -4.43
C VAL A 368 -22.11 -10.33 -4.52
N THR A 369 -21.29 -11.33 -4.79
CA THR A 369 -19.83 -11.22 -4.75
C THR A 369 -19.28 -10.21 -5.76
N LEU A 370 -19.67 -10.33 -7.03
CA LEU A 370 -19.20 -9.47 -8.11
C LEU A 370 -19.80 -8.06 -8.02
N ALA A 371 -21.08 -7.94 -7.64
CA ALA A 371 -21.69 -6.63 -7.49
C ALA A 371 -21.16 -5.85 -6.30
N VAL A 372 -20.82 -6.50 -5.17
CA VAL A 372 -20.18 -5.81 -4.04
C VAL A 372 -18.78 -5.31 -4.40
N LEU A 373 -18.00 -6.06 -5.20
CA LEU A 373 -16.74 -5.56 -5.76
C LEU A 373 -16.95 -4.33 -6.64
N GLY A 374 -17.93 -4.38 -7.56
CA GLY A 374 -18.29 -3.25 -8.41
C GLY A 374 -18.80 -2.04 -7.62
N LEU A 375 -19.63 -2.26 -6.59
CA LEU A 375 -20.13 -1.23 -5.67
C LEU A 375 -18.99 -0.55 -4.93
N LYS A 376 -18.04 -1.33 -4.39
CA LYS A 376 -16.84 -0.82 -3.72
C LYS A 376 -16.03 0.06 -4.68
N ALA A 377 -15.80 -0.42 -5.89
CA ALA A 377 -15.05 0.31 -6.92
C ALA A 377 -15.74 1.60 -7.38
N LEU A 378 -17.07 1.61 -7.56
CA LEU A 378 -17.83 2.80 -7.93
C LEU A 378 -17.93 3.83 -6.81
N ARG A 379 -17.75 3.43 -5.55
CA ARG A 379 -17.61 4.38 -4.45
C ARG A 379 -16.25 5.05 -4.42
N ASP A 380 -15.20 4.34 -4.80
CA ASP A 380 -13.85 4.90 -4.95
C ASP A 380 -13.75 5.77 -6.22
N ARG A 381 -14.50 5.45 -7.28
CA ARG A 381 -14.57 6.18 -8.55
C ARG A 381 -15.99 6.58 -8.92
N PRO A 382 -16.57 7.57 -8.23
CA PRO A 382 -17.92 8.05 -8.53
C PRO A 382 -18.04 8.67 -9.92
N ASP A 383 -16.93 9.04 -10.56
CA ASP A 383 -16.87 9.47 -11.96
C ASP A 383 -17.17 8.34 -12.96
N PHE A 384 -17.09 7.07 -12.53
CA PHE A 384 -17.45 5.89 -13.33
C PHE A 384 -18.90 5.42 -13.11
N LEU A 385 -19.71 6.16 -12.34
CA LEU A 385 -21.17 5.96 -12.24
C LEU A 385 -21.87 6.40 -13.54
N THR A 386 -21.53 5.77 -14.65
CA THR A 386 -22.10 6.05 -15.97
C THR A 386 -23.18 5.03 -16.32
N PRO A 387 -24.16 5.40 -17.18
CA PRO A 387 -25.19 4.48 -17.63
C PRO A 387 -24.65 3.17 -18.18
N SER A 388 -23.58 3.20 -18.98
CA SER A 388 -23.01 1.99 -19.57
C SER A 388 -22.39 1.05 -18.55
N ILE A 389 -21.59 1.56 -17.61
CA ILE A 389 -20.96 0.73 -16.55
C ILE A 389 -22.03 0.11 -15.64
N VAL A 390 -23.00 0.92 -15.22
CA VAL A 390 -24.04 0.47 -14.29
C VAL A 390 -24.97 -0.54 -14.96
N ARG A 391 -25.31 -0.34 -16.24
CA ARG A 391 -26.13 -1.30 -17.01
C ARG A 391 -25.50 -2.69 -17.05
N GLY A 392 -24.19 -2.80 -17.31
CA GLY A 392 -23.53 -4.10 -17.36
C GLY A 392 -23.50 -4.81 -16.01
N ILE A 393 -23.26 -4.07 -14.93
CA ILE A 393 -23.29 -4.64 -13.56
C ILE A 393 -24.72 -5.04 -13.15
N LEU A 394 -25.74 -4.25 -13.49
CA LEU A 394 -27.14 -4.61 -13.25
C LEU A 394 -27.52 -5.88 -14.02
N LYS A 395 -27.16 -5.96 -15.30
CA LYS A 395 -27.42 -7.15 -16.12
C LYS A 395 -26.73 -8.39 -15.56
N LEU A 396 -25.48 -8.26 -15.10
CA LEU A 396 -24.77 -9.33 -14.40
C LEU A 396 -25.56 -9.84 -13.19
N MET A 397 -26.08 -8.92 -12.35
CA MET A 397 -26.87 -9.29 -11.17
C MET A 397 -28.19 -9.96 -11.54
N GLU A 398 -28.86 -9.47 -12.58
CA GLU A 398 -30.11 -10.04 -13.09
C GLU A 398 -29.86 -11.47 -13.61
N ASP A 399 -28.88 -11.66 -14.48
CA ASP A 399 -28.52 -12.97 -15.03
C ASP A 399 -28.08 -13.93 -13.91
N ALA A 400 -27.28 -13.48 -12.95
CA ALA A 400 -26.86 -14.28 -11.79
C ALA A 400 -28.02 -14.68 -10.86
N ALA A 401 -29.10 -13.90 -10.84
CA ALA A 401 -30.29 -14.18 -10.05
C ALA A 401 -31.18 -15.25 -10.69
N VAL A 402 -31.21 -15.33 -12.03
CA VAL A 402 -32.15 -16.19 -12.79
C VAL A 402 -31.50 -17.41 -13.45
N GLU A 403 -30.19 -17.37 -13.72
CA GLU A 403 -29.50 -18.52 -14.32
C GLU A 403 -29.23 -19.60 -13.28
N HIS A 404 -29.60 -20.84 -13.60
CA HIS A 404 -29.49 -21.95 -12.67
C HIS A 404 -28.75 -23.13 -13.31
N LYS A 405 -27.48 -23.32 -12.92
CA LYS A 405 -26.83 -24.63 -13.05
C LYS A 405 -27.44 -25.56 -12.00
N LEU A 406 -28.50 -26.27 -12.36
CA LEU A 406 -29.37 -27.00 -11.42
C LEU A 406 -28.61 -28.06 -10.59
N ALA A 407 -27.69 -28.78 -11.24
CA ALA A 407 -26.91 -29.89 -10.70
C ALA A 407 -25.61 -29.47 -9.97
N ARG A 408 -25.70 -28.57 -8.99
CA ARG A 408 -24.51 -27.96 -8.37
C ARG A 408 -24.00 -28.68 -7.11
N TYR A 409 -24.92 -28.98 -6.20
CA TYR A 409 -24.61 -29.60 -4.91
C TYR A 409 -24.84 -31.11 -4.95
N TYR A 410 -24.03 -31.85 -4.19
CA TYR A 410 -24.16 -33.30 -4.14
C TYR A 410 -25.54 -33.74 -3.64
N GLY A 411 -26.16 -34.68 -4.35
CA GLY A 411 -27.49 -35.19 -4.01
C GLY A 411 -28.66 -34.23 -4.26
N ILE A 412 -28.41 -33.02 -4.80
CA ILE A 412 -29.46 -32.04 -5.12
C ILE A 412 -29.59 -31.91 -6.64
N GLU A 413 -30.80 -32.12 -7.16
CA GLU A 413 -31.08 -31.96 -8.60
C GLU A 413 -31.31 -30.51 -8.99
N ASP A 414 -32.04 -29.78 -8.15
CA ASP A 414 -32.33 -28.36 -8.32
C ASP A 414 -32.40 -27.71 -6.93
N TYR A 415 -31.38 -26.92 -6.59
CA TYR A 415 -31.31 -26.24 -5.29
C TYR A 415 -32.22 -25.01 -5.22
N THR A 416 -32.77 -24.55 -6.34
CA THR A 416 -33.63 -23.36 -6.42
C THR A 416 -35.08 -23.65 -6.03
N GLN A 417 -35.48 -24.92 -6.09
CA GLN A 417 -36.79 -25.41 -5.65
C GLN A 417 -36.82 -25.81 -4.17
N LEU A 418 -35.70 -25.62 -3.45
CA LEU A 418 -35.62 -25.94 -2.04
C LEU A 418 -36.44 -24.95 -1.21
N ASP A 419 -37.42 -25.44 -0.46
CA ASP A 419 -38.14 -24.61 0.51
C ASP A 419 -37.26 -24.35 1.75
N LEU A 420 -36.78 -23.12 1.87
CA LEU A 420 -36.01 -22.64 3.02
C LEU A 420 -36.73 -22.82 4.37
N ALA A 421 -38.07 -22.84 4.39
CA ALA A 421 -38.85 -23.08 5.60
C ALA A 421 -38.80 -24.55 6.05
N GLU A 422 -38.58 -25.47 5.10
CA GLU A 422 -38.48 -26.91 5.36
C GLU A 422 -37.04 -27.36 5.65
N ILE A 423 -36.05 -26.55 5.27
CA ILE A 423 -34.63 -26.81 5.54
C ILE A 423 -34.24 -26.29 6.92
N SER A 424 -33.97 -27.21 7.85
CA SER A 424 -33.39 -26.83 9.14
C SER A 424 -31.95 -26.34 8.98
N LEU A 425 -31.72 -25.07 9.32
CA LEU A 425 -30.40 -24.44 9.42
C LEU A 425 -29.87 -24.42 10.87
N SER A 426 -30.39 -25.27 11.77
CA SER A 426 -30.00 -25.28 13.18
C SER A 426 -28.51 -25.61 13.40
N GLU A 427 -27.91 -26.40 12.51
CA GLU A 427 -26.49 -26.78 12.54
C GLU A 427 -25.53 -25.66 12.13
N ILE A 428 -26.05 -24.61 11.50
CA ILE A 428 -25.29 -23.39 11.17
C ILE A 428 -26.12 -22.23 11.73
N PRO A 429 -26.03 -21.89 13.03
CA PRO A 429 -26.84 -20.84 13.62
C PRO A 429 -26.48 -19.46 13.02
N PRO A 430 -27.37 -18.45 13.13
CA PRO A 430 -27.09 -17.09 12.66
C PRO A 430 -25.73 -16.57 13.14
N TYR A 431 -25.05 -15.81 12.29
CA TYR A 431 -23.75 -15.23 12.63
C TYR A 431 -23.92 -14.14 13.69
N ARG A 432 -23.01 -14.12 14.66
CA ARG A 432 -23.01 -13.12 15.74
C ARG A 432 -22.48 -11.77 15.28
N ASN A 433 -21.46 -11.78 14.42
CA ASN A 433 -20.76 -10.61 13.87
C ASN A 433 -19.86 -11.06 12.71
N ALA A 434 -19.14 -10.11 12.08
CA ALA A 434 -18.21 -10.37 10.99
C ALA A 434 -17.11 -11.40 11.33
N SER A 435 -16.60 -11.40 12.56
CA SER A 435 -15.60 -12.39 13.02
C SER A 435 -16.15 -13.81 13.07
N ASP A 436 -17.39 -13.97 13.56
CA ASP A 436 -18.07 -15.27 13.58
C ASP A 436 -18.44 -15.75 12.17
N LEU A 437 -18.80 -14.86 11.25
CA LEU A 437 -19.00 -15.19 9.83
C LEU A 437 -17.69 -15.64 9.17
N ALA A 438 -16.63 -14.85 9.29
CA ALA A 438 -15.33 -15.13 8.68
C ALA A 438 -14.72 -16.45 9.18
N SER A 439 -14.71 -16.66 10.50
CA SER A 439 -14.15 -17.87 11.10
C SER A 439 -14.90 -19.12 10.62
N ARG A 440 -16.23 -19.07 10.58
CA ARG A 440 -17.03 -20.23 10.14
C ARG A 440 -16.91 -20.50 8.65
N ALA A 441 -16.82 -19.46 7.81
CA ALA A 441 -16.62 -19.63 6.38
C ALA A 441 -15.26 -20.31 6.09
N LEU A 442 -14.19 -19.85 6.76
CA LEU A 442 -12.86 -20.43 6.62
C LEU A 442 -12.74 -21.84 7.23
N SER A 443 -13.48 -22.15 8.30
CA SER A 443 -13.52 -23.51 8.88
C SER A 443 -14.08 -24.57 7.92
N GLU A 444 -14.92 -24.21 6.95
CA GLU A 444 -15.39 -25.19 5.94
C GLU A 444 -14.25 -25.72 5.06
N LEU A 445 -13.09 -25.05 5.06
CA LEU A 445 -11.91 -25.45 4.30
C LEU A 445 -11.04 -26.50 5.02
N GLU A 446 -11.44 -26.96 6.20
CA GLU A 446 -10.77 -28.08 6.87
C GLU A 446 -10.73 -29.34 5.98
N LEU A 447 -11.81 -29.58 5.22
CA LEU A 447 -11.92 -30.66 4.26
C LEU A 447 -12.24 -30.11 2.86
N VAL A 448 -11.23 -30.06 1.99
CA VAL A 448 -11.37 -29.68 0.58
C VAL A 448 -11.34 -30.93 -0.29
N LEU A 449 -12.38 -31.16 -1.09
CA LEU A 449 -12.41 -32.23 -2.09
C LEU A 449 -12.27 -31.64 -3.48
N PRO A 450 -11.49 -32.24 -4.39
CA PRO A 450 -11.45 -31.80 -5.78
C PRO A 450 -12.82 -31.96 -6.44
N ASP A 451 -13.15 -31.03 -7.34
CA ASP A 451 -14.29 -31.19 -8.24
C ASP A 451 -14.12 -32.47 -9.07
N GLN A 452 -15.17 -33.31 -9.10
CA GLN A 452 -15.06 -34.64 -9.67
C GLN A 452 -16.41 -35.24 -10.07
N HIS A 453 -16.35 -36.30 -10.87
CA HIS A 453 -17.51 -37.14 -11.17
C HIS A 453 -17.78 -38.12 -10.03
N VAL A 454 -19.03 -38.16 -9.58
CA VAL A 454 -19.56 -39.20 -8.69
C VAL A 454 -20.77 -39.81 -9.36
N ASP A 455 -20.79 -41.13 -9.52
CA ASP A 455 -21.89 -41.88 -10.14
C ASP A 455 -22.33 -41.32 -11.51
N GLY A 456 -21.37 -40.87 -12.32
CA GLY A 456 -21.60 -40.34 -13.66
C GLY A 456 -22.05 -38.88 -13.73
N LYS A 457 -22.14 -38.16 -12.60
CA LYS A 457 -22.48 -36.73 -12.53
C LYS A 457 -21.31 -35.91 -11.98
N TYR A 458 -21.02 -34.77 -12.60
CA TYR A 458 -19.96 -33.86 -12.15
C TYR A 458 -20.45 -32.96 -11.02
N TYR A 459 -19.65 -32.79 -9.97
CA TYR A 459 -19.95 -31.96 -8.81
C TYR A 459 -18.81 -30.99 -8.50
N PHE A 460 -19.17 -29.77 -8.08
CA PHE A 460 -18.27 -28.65 -7.82
C PHE A 460 -17.85 -28.56 -6.34
N PHE A 461 -17.27 -29.62 -5.76
CA PHE A 461 -16.94 -29.62 -4.33
C PHE A 461 -16.00 -28.49 -3.89
N ALA A 462 -14.87 -28.31 -4.57
CA ALA A 462 -13.92 -27.24 -4.27
C ALA A 462 -14.50 -25.89 -4.70
N GLY A 463 -15.10 -25.83 -5.90
CA GLY A 463 -15.71 -24.59 -6.41
C GLY A 463 -16.76 -24.00 -5.45
N GLU A 464 -17.61 -24.84 -4.87
CA GLU A 464 -18.62 -24.35 -3.91
C GLU A 464 -18.01 -23.82 -2.60
N LEU A 465 -16.87 -24.36 -2.16
CA LEU A 465 -16.13 -23.85 -1.00
C LEU A 465 -15.48 -22.50 -1.30
N GLU A 466 -14.92 -22.33 -2.51
CA GLU A 466 -14.42 -21.02 -2.98
C GLU A 466 -15.52 -19.97 -2.93
N HIS A 467 -16.71 -20.31 -3.44
CA HIS A 467 -17.85 -19.39 -3.45
C HIS A 467 -18.36 -19.09 -2.04
N GLY A 468 -18.28 -20.04 -1.11
CA GLY A 468 -18.60 -19.81 0.30
C GLY A 468 -17.74 -18.68 0.89
N ILE A 469 -16.42 -18.74 0.74
CA ILE A 469 -15.54 -17.71 1.31
C ILE A 469 -15.63 -16.37 0.56
N THR A 470 -15.80 -16.36 -0.76
CA THR A 470 -15.98 -15.09 -1.49
C THR A 470 -17.31 -14.43 -1.17
N HIS A 471 -18.37 -15.21 -0.95
CA HIS A 471 -19.68 -14.70 -0.55
C HIS A 471 -19.64 -14.16 0.89
N ALA A 472 -19.00 -14.86 1.84
CA ALA A 472 -18.77 -14.34 3.19
C ALA A 472 -18.04 -13.00 3.17
N HIS A 473 -16.97 -12.89 2.38
CA HIS A 473 -16.22 -11.64 2.21
C HIS A 473 -17.12 -10.51 1.68
N ALA A 474 -17.92 -10.78 0.64
CA ALA A 474 -18.83 -9.80 0.07
C ALA A 474 -19.87 -9.29 1.09
N LEU A 475 -20.40 -10.17 1.95
CA LEU A 475 -21.34 -9.74 3.01
C LEU A 475 -20.68 -8.84 4.06
N ILE A 476 -19.44 -9.15 4.45
CA ILE A 476 -18.67 -8.32 5.38
C ILE A 476 -18.34 -6.97 4.74
N GLU A 477 -17.91 -6.95 3.48
CA GLU A 477 -17.64 -5.71 2.75
C GLU A 477 -18.91 -4.86 2.60
N LEU A 478 -20.05 -5.47 2.30
CA LEU A 478 -21.33 -4.77 2.24
C LEU A 478 -21.70 -4.11 3.57
N GLU A 479 -21.42 -4.76 4.71
CA GLU A 479 -21.55 -4.17 6.04
C GLU A 479 -20.57 -2.99 6.24
N ARG A 480 -19.28 -3.14 5.88
CA ARG A 480 -18.27 -2.07 5.95
C ARG A 480 -18.63 -0.85 5.12
N LEU A 481 -19.28 -1.06 3.97
CA LEU A 481 -19.78 0.00 3.10
C LEU A 481 -21.02 0.70 3.70
N GLY A 482 -21.52 0.27 4.86
CA GLY A 482 -22.65 0.91 5.55
C GLY A 482 -24.00 0.28 5.25
N TYR A 483 -24.04 -0.86 4.55
CA TYR A 483 -25.26 -1.57 4.18
C TYR A 483 -25.52 -2.81 5.05
N GLY A 484 -25.30 -2.69 6.37
CA GLY A 484 -25.41 -3.82 7.30
C GLY A 484 -26.77 -4.54 7.30
N GLN A 485 -27.87 -3.83 6.99
CA GLN A 485 -29.19 -4.47 6.84
C GLN A 485 -29.24 -5.39 5.61
N LEU A 486 -28.67 -4.96 4.49
CA LEU A 486 -28.57 -5.77 3.27
C LEU A 486 -27.63 -6.96 3.46
N ALA A 487 -26.48 -6.75 4.11
CA ALA A 487 -25.58 -7.83 4.49
C ALA A 487 -26.29 -8.89 5.33
N LYS A 488 -27.11 -8.47 6.31
CA LYS A 488 -27.89 -9.38 7.16
C LYS A 488 -28.94 -10.19 6.37
N LEU A 489 -29.53 -9.63 5.31
CA LEU A 489 -30.42 -10.39 4.42
C LEU A 489 -29.65 -11.53 3.72
N GLY A 490 -28.47 -11.24 3.17
CA GLY A 490 -27.65 -12.25 2.47
C GLY A 490 -27.10 -13.36 3.37
N GLN A 491 -26.99 -13.12 4.69
CA GLN A 491 -26.46 -14.12 5.63
C GLN A 491 -27.29 -15.42 5.70
N SER A 492 -28.62 -15.38 5.49
CA SER A 492 -29.41 -16.62 5.44
C SER A 492 -29.05 -17.50 4.25
N ASN A 493 -28.77 -16.88 3.10
CA ASN A 493 -28.38 -17.59 1.89
C ASN A 493 -26.98 -18.17 2.00
N HIS A 494 -26.05 -17.41 2.58
CA HIS A 494 -24.72 -17.93 2.88
C HIS A 494 -24.79 -19.15 3.83
N ARG A 495 -25.67 -19.13 4.84
CA ARG A 495 -25.89 -20.31 5.72
C ARG A 495 -26.47 -21.51 4.96
N LEU A 496 -27.42 -21.28 4.05
CA LEU A 496 -27.94 -22.34 3.18
C LEU A 496 -26.81 -22.91 2.30
N GLN A 497 -26.02 -22.05 1.67
CA GLN A 497 -24.87 -22.45 0.85
C GLN A 497 -23.91 -23.32 1.65
N MET A 498 -23.48 -22.89 2.85
CA MET A 498 -22.63 -23.71 3.73
C MET A 498 -23.25 -25.10 4.02
N LYS A 499 -24.55 -25.17 4.27
CA LYS A 499 -25.24 -26.45 4.47
C LYS A 499 -25.13 -27.35 3.23
N LEU A 500 -25.35 -26.78 2.05
CA LEU A 500 -25.29 -27.50 0.79
C LEU A 500 -23.85 -27.92 0.44
N ASN A 501 -22.85 -27.07 0.72
CA ASN A 501 -21.42 -27.35 0.52
C ASN A 501 -20.95 -28.57 1.34
N ARG A 502 -21.58 -28.84 2.49
CA ARG A 502 -21.24 -29.99 3.33
C ARG A 502 -21.69 -31.33 2.73
N LEU A 503 -22.64 -31.32 1.80
CA LEU A 503 -23.17 -32.52 1.15
C LEU A 503 -22.10 -33.18 0.30
N LYS A 504 -21.84 -34.46 0.55
CA LYS A 504 -20.86 -35.28 -0.16
C LYS A 504 -21.12 -36.77 0.06
N PRO A 505 -20.61 -37.66 -0.82
CA PRO A 505 -20.61 -39.10 -0.58
C PRO A 505 -19.78 -39.45 0.66
N GLN A 506 -20.27 -40.38 1.47
CA GLN A 506 -19.56 -40.84 2.68
C GLN A 506 -18.15 -41.37 2.36
N LEU A 507 -17.98 -42.03 1.21
CA LEU A 507 -16.71 -42.62 0.77
C LEU A 507 -15.60 -41.58 0.50
N LEU A 508 -15.98 -40.33 0.22
CA LEU A 508 -15.04 -39.23 -0.04
C LEU A 508 -14.63 -38.49 1.24
N SER A 509 -15.21 -38.81 2.41
CA SER A 509 -14.98 -38.05 3.66
C SER A 509 -13.51 -38.02 4.11
N ASN A 510 -12.69 -38.97 3.65
CA ASN A 510 -11.26 -39.07 3.99
C ASN A 510 -10.33 -38.81 2.79
N GLN A 511 -10.86 -38.25 1.70
CA GLN A 511 -10.10 -37.99 0.46
C GLN A 511 -9.81 -36.50 0.26
N GLY A 512 -9.67 -35.77 1.38
CA GLY A 512 -9.34 -34.36 1.36
C GLY A 512 -7.98 -34.10 0.73
N VAL A 513 -7.84 -32.90 0.15
CA VAL A 513 -6.55 -32.37 -0.27
C VAL A 513 -5.82 -31.82 0.94
N ASP A 514 -4.53 -32.14 1.04
CA ASP A 514 -3.63 -31.58 2.04
C ASP A 514 -2.80 -30.44 1.45
N ALA A 515 -2.47 -29.47 2.30
CA ALA A 515 -1.50 -28.42 1.99
C ALA A 515 -0.19 -28.70 2.74
N ALA A 516 0.93 -28.27 2.17
CA ALA A 516 2.24 -28.41 2.81
C ALA A 516 2.30 -27.69 4.17
N GLU A 517 3.15 -28.19 5.06
CA GLU A 517 3.48 -27.49 6.31
C GLU A 517 4.12 -26.13 5.97
N GLY A 518 3.59 -25.04 6.54
CA GLY A 518 4.01 -23.67 6.22
C GLY A 518 3.46 -23.11 4.89
N ALA A 519 2.51 -23.77 4.23
CA ALA A 519 1.85 -23.22 3.04
C ALA A 519 1.19 -21.85 3.35
N SER A 520 1.38 -20.89 2.44
CA SER A 520 0.93 -19.52 2.59
C SER A 520 0.20 -19.04 1.34
N ILE A 521 -0.78 -18.14 1.49
CA ILE A 521 -1.44 -17.47 0.36
C ILE A 521 -0.45 -16.58 -0.41
N THR A 522 0.60 -16.11 0.27
CA THR A 522 1.67 -15.28 -0.30
C THR A 522 2.88 -16.09 -0.77
N ASP A 523 2.75 -17.41 -0.95
CA ASP A 523 3.83 -18.24 -1.51
C ASP A 523 4.06 -17.89 -3.00
N SER A 524 5.30 -17.47 -3.30
CA SER A 524 5.70 -17.07 -4.65
C SER A 524 5.59 -18.18 -5.69
N ALA A 525 5.66 -19.46 -5.28
CA ALA A 525 5.46 -20.60 -6.18
C ALA A 525 4.04 -20.62 -6.76
N TYR A 526 3.02 -20.24 -5.98
CA TYR A 526 1.65 -20.12 -6.49
C TYR A 526 1.54 -19.00 -7.53
N TRP A 527 2.11 -17.83 -7.25
CA TRP A 527 2.01 -16.63 -8.09
C TRP A 527 2.91 -16.69 -9.34
N SER A 528 3.88 -17.60 -9.36
CA SER A 528 4.72 -17.86 -10.54
C SER A 528 3.97 -18.48 -11.73
N LYS A 529 2.81 -19.12 -11.48
CA LYS A 529 1.98 -19.78 -12.51
C LYS A 529 1.09 -18.79 -13.26
N ARG A 530 0.44 -19.27 -14.34
CA ARG A 530 -0.63 -18.59 -15.06
C ARG A 530 -1.90 -19.43 -14.97
N TYR A 531 -2.97 -18.80 -14.52
CA TYR A 531 -4.26 -19.44 -14.30
C TYR A 531 -5.27 -18.98 -15.35
N GLU A 532 -6.05 -19.93 -15.84
CA GLU A 532 -7.17 -19.67 -16.73
C GLU A 532 -8.42 -19.27 -15.93
N ASP A 533 -8.50 -19.73 -14.67
CA ASP A 533 -9.62 -19.43 -13.79
C ASP A 533 -9.40 -18.10 -13.03
N PRO A 534 -10.27 -17.09 -13.22
CA PRO A 534 -10.18 -15.83 -12.48
C PRO A 534 -10.36 -15.98 -10.95
N HIS A 535 -10.89 -17.11 -10.46
CA HIS A 535 -10.93 -17.42 -9.02
C HIS A 535 -9.54 -17.48 -8.39
N ALA A 536 -8.51 -17.83 -9.17
CA ALA A 536 -7.13 -17.87 -8.71
C ALA A 536 -6.62 -16.53 -8.14
N ILE A 537 -7.30 -15.42 -8.45
CA ILE A 537 -7.05 -14.08 -7.88
C ILE A 537 -8.09 -13.72 -6.80
N LYS A 538 -9.38 -13.94 -7.07
CA LYS A 538 -10.47 -13.54 -6.16
C LYS A 538 -10.45 -14.30 -4.83
N VAL A 539 -10.10 -15.59 -4.85
CA VAL A 539 -10.07 -16.44 -3.65
C VAL A 539 -8.97 -15.99 -2.69
N PRO A 540 -7.69 -15.79 -3.11
CA PRO A 540 -6.67 -15.18 -2.26
C PRO A 540 -7.08 -13.85 -1.63
N TYR A 541 -7.67 -12.94 -2.41
CA TYR A 541 -8.14 -11.64 -1.90
C TYR A 541 -9.21 -11.80 -0.82
N ALA A 542 -10.23 -12.62 -1.07
CA ALA A 542 -11.28 -12.90 -0.10
C ALA A 542 -10.73 -13.55 1.17
N ALA A 543 -9.83 -14.53 1.02
CA ALA A 543 -9.22 -15.22 2.15
C ALA A 543 -8.40 -14.27 3.02
N LEU A 544 -7.51 -13.44 2.44
CA LEU A 544 -6.73 -12.46 3.19
C LEU A 544 -7.64 -11.48 3.96
N ALA A 545 -8.74 -11.03 3.34
CA ALA A 545 -9.71 -10.16 3.99
C ALA A 545 -10.42 -10.85 5.16
N LEU A 546 -10.87 -12.10 4.99
CA LEU A 546 -11.51 -12.86 6.06
C LEU A 546 -10.54 -13.16 7.22
N LEU A 547 -9.28 -13.47 6.93
CA LEU A 547 -8.26 -13.77 7.95
C LEU A 547 -8.04 -12.59 8.91
N GLN A 548 -8.23 -11.34 8.48
CA GLN A 548 -8.16 -10.17 9.37
C GLN A 548 -9.20 -10.22 10.51
N TYR A 549 -10.31 -10.92 10.32
CA TYR A 549 -11.39 -11.08 11.29
C TYR A 549 -11.27 -12.35 12.16
N VAL A 550 -10.34 -13.25 11.83
CA VAL A 550 -10.10 -14.50 12.57
C VAL A 550 -9.20 -14.23 13.80
N PRO A 551 -9.44 -14.89 14.95
CA PRO A 551 -8.55 -14.83 16.10
C PRO A 551 -7.10 -15.21 15.75
N PRO A 552 -6.08 -14.50 16.26
CA PRO A 552 -4.68 -14.73 15.89
C PRO A 552 -4.22 -16.18 16.01
N GLU A 553 -4.71 -16.90 17.02
CA GLU A 553 -4.36 -18.30 17.31
C GLU A 553 -4.90 -19.32 16.30
N GLN A 554 -5.87 -18.96 15.46
CA GLN A 554 -6.44 -19.82 14.42
C GLN A 554 -6.02 -19.42 13.00
N ARG A 555 -5.38 -18.26 12.86
CA ARG A 555 -5.15 -17.63 11.55
C ARG A 555 -4.23 -18.46 10.66
N GLU A 556 -3.15 -19.00 11.20
CA GLU A 556 -2.19 -19.84 10.46
C GLU A 556 -2.82 -21.14 9.95
N ASP A 557 -3.60 -21.83 10.79
CA ASP A 557 -4.29 -23.07 10.40
C ASP A 557 -5.37 -22.82 9.34
N MET A 558 -6.12 -21.72 9.46
CA MET A 558 -7.13 -21.33 8.48
C MET A 558 -6.50 -20.88 7.15
N GLU A 559 -5.38 -20.16 7.18
CA GLU A 559 -4.62 -19.81 5.97
C GLU A 559 -4.12 -21.07 5.25
N ARG A 560 -3.55 -22.03 5.99
CA ARG A 560 -3.12 -23.31 5.42
C ARG A 560 -4.29 -24.08 4.78
N ASN A 561 -5.48 -24.01 5.36
CA ASN A 561 -6.67 -24.61 4.77
C ASN A 561 -7.10 -23.91 3.48
N VAL A 562 -6.93 -22.60 3.34
CA VAL A 562 -7.11 -21.89 2.06
C VAL A 562 -6.15 -22.41 1.00
N CYS A 563 -4.89 -22.67 1.37
CA CYS A 563 -3.90 -23.21 0.43
C CYS A 563 -4.29 -24.58 -0.15
N LYS A 564 -5.16 -25.36 0.51
CA LYS A 564 -5.74 -26.60 -0.06
C LYS A 564 -6.57 -26.28 -1.31
N LEU A 565 -7.41 -25.25 -1.28
CA LEU A 565 -8.15 -24.78 -2.47
C LEU A 565 -7.19 -24.29 -3.54
N LEU A 566 -6.23 -23.45 -3.17
CA LEU A 566 -5.26 -22.87 -4.11
C LEU A 566 -4.44 -23.95 -4.84
N SER A 567 -4.17 -25.08 -4.18
CA SER A 567 -3.47 -26.21 -4.80
C SER A 567 -4.23 -26.88 -5.96
N LEU A 568 -5.55 -26.67 -6.04
CA LEU A 568 -6.42 -27.22 -7.08
C LEU A 568 -6.65 -26.28 -8.27
N MET A 569 -6.25 -25.00 -8.14
CA MET A 569 -6.40 -24.00 -9.20
C MET A 569 -5.57 -24.38 -10.43
N LYS A 570 -6.14 -24.14 -11.62
CA LYS A 570 -5.56 -24.55 -12.91
C LYS A 570 -5.28 -23.39 -13.84
#